data_AF-A0A0Q6DLU0-F1
#
_entry.id   AF-A0A0Q6DLU0-F1
#
_cell.length_a   1.000
_cell.length_b   1.000
_cell.length_c   1.000
_cell.angle_alpha   90.00
_cell.angle_beta   90.00
_cell.angle_gamma   90.00
#
_symmetry.space_group_name_H-M   'P 1'
#
loop_
_entity.id
_entity.type
_entity.pdbx_description
1 polymer ?
#
loop_
_entity_poly.entity_id
_entity_poly.type
_entity_poly.pdbx_seq_one_letter_code
_entity_poly.pdbx_strand_id
1 'polypeptide(L)'
;MPHFTWTDEAKAEVVKRSRMGFTYAEIAAYLGTTREAISRAVTRHKLISVEERRKLQSERLIGKKQPKAVVAKRSRHMKATWADPVIRAERVSRRRKACERPEVQAQIAAAAQASFRKRRGGFDLPDAETAAKYRFLRESKGIPAAEAGRMLGLLPSSTSQERRA
;
A
#
# COMPACT_ATOMS: atom_id res chain seq x y z
N MET A 1 47.59 -7.77 -10.92
CA MET A 1 46.26 -7.86 -10.29
C MET A 1 45.95 -9.33 -10.08
N PRO A 2 45.77 -9.81 -8.84
CA PRO A 2 45.39 -11.22 -8.61
C PRO A 2 44.07 -11.53 -9.33
N HIS A 3 44.05 -12.62 -10.10
CA HIS A 3 42.86 -13.05 -10.83
C HIS A 3 41.93 -13.81 -9.87
N PHE A 4 40.72 -13.28 -9.66
CA PHE A 4 39.69 -13.97 -8.87
C PHE A 4 39.24 -15.24 -9.59
N THR A 5 39.33 -16.39 -8.91
CA THR A 5 38.95 -17.69 -9.44
C THR A 5 37.53 -18.06 -9.02
N TRP A 6 36.74 -18.52 -9.98
CA TRP A 6 35.35 -18.94 -9.76
C TRP A 6 35.27 -20.40 -9.31
N THR A 7 35.63 -20.66 -8.05
CA THR A 7 35.44 -21.95 -7.40
C THR A 7 33.96 -22.23 -7.16
N ASP A 8 33.61 -23.51 -6.91
CA ASP A 8 32.23 -23.88 -6.59
C ASP A 8 31.77 -23.29 -5.25
N GLU A 9 32.69 -23.14 -4.30
CA GLU A 9 32.46 -22.42 -3.04
C GLU A 9 32.11 -20.95 -3.29
N ALA A 10 32.88 -20.26 -4.14
CA ALA A 10 32.60 -18.87 -4.49
C ALA A 10 31.22 -18.71 -5.15
N LYS A 11 30.85 -19.65 -6.04
CA LYS A 11 29.51 -19.66 -6.66
C LYS A 11 28.41 -19.91 -5.63
N ALA A 12 28.59 -20.86 -4.72
CA ALA A 12 27.64 -21.15 -3.64
C ALA A 12 27.44 -19.92 -2.74
N GLU A 13 28.52 -19.19 -2.45
CA GLU A 13 28.48 -18.00 -1.61
C GLU A 13 27.74 -16.83 -2.27
N VAL A 14 27.87 -16.68 -3.60
CA VAL A 14 27.04 -15.74 -4.38
C VAL A 14 25.55 -16.08 -4.26
N VAL A 15 25.18 -17.35 -4.37
CA VAL A 15 23.78 -17.79 -4.26
C VAL A 15 23.25 -17.52 -2.86
N LYS A 16 23.97 -17.97 -1.83
CA LYS A 16 23.61 -17.78 -0.41
C LYS A 16 23.37 -16.31 -0.09
N ARG A 17 24.32 -15.43 -0.44
CA ARG A 17 24.20 -13.99 -0.15
C ARG A 17 23.11 -13.31 -0.94
N SER A 18 22.92 -13.71 -2.20
CA SER A 18 21.83 -13.15 -3.01
C SER A 18 20.47 -13.46 -2.38
N ARG A 19 20.26 -14.69 -1.89
CA ARG A 19 19.05 -15.10 -1.17
C ARG A 19 18.88 -14.42 0.18
N MET A 20 19.98 -14.05 0.84
CA MET A 20 19.97 -13.20 2.04
C MET A 20 19.71 -11.72 1.74
N GLY A 21 19.52 -11.35 0.47
CA GLY A 21 19.16 -9.98 0.07
C GLY A 21 20.35 -9.07 -0.27
N PHE A 22 21.60 -9.55 -0.16
CA PHE A 22 22.79 -8.75 -0.49
C PHE A 22 22.86 -8.39 -1.98
N THR A 23 23.20 -7.15 -2.27
CA THR A 23 23.46 -6.64 -3.61
C THR A 23 24.74 -7.24 -4.21
N TYR A 24 24.84 -7.24 -5.54
CA TYR A 24 26.05 -7.73 -6.20
C TYR A 24 27.30 -6.91 -5.85
N ALA A 25 27.15 -5.65 -5.44
CA ALA A 25 28.27 -4.83 -4.97
C ALA A 25 28.76 -5.30 -3.59
N GLU A 26 27.85 -5.61 -2.66
CA GLU A 26 28.20 -6.14 -1.33
C GLU A 26 28.81 -7.53 -1.42
N ILE A 27 28.26 -8.38 -2.30
CA ILE A 27 28.82 -9.71 -2.57
C ILE A 27 30.21 -9.60 -3.20
N ALA A 28 30.39 -8.65 -4.13
CA ALA A 28 31.67 -8.39 -4.75
C ALA A 28 32.72 -7.93 -3.72
N ALA A 29 32.35 -7.00 -2.84
CA ALA A 29 33.21 -6.54 -1.75
C ALA A 29 33.61 -7.69 -0.82
N TYR A 30 32.66 -8.58 -0.48
CA TYR A 30 32.93 -9.75 0.35
C TYR A 30 33.92 -10.73 -0.29
N LEU A 31 33.76 -11.00 -1.59
CA LEU A 31 34.61 -11.95 -2.32
C LEU A 31 35.92 -11.31 -2.84
N GLY A 32 36.14 -10.01 -2.62
CA GLY A 32 37.31 -9.30 -3.15
C GLY A 32 37.31 -9.19 -4.68
N THR A 33 36.13 -9.02 -5.29
CA THR A 33 35.95 -8.94 -6.74
C THR A 33 35.11 -7.72 -7.14
N THR A 34 34.69 -7.62 -8.41
CA THR A 34 33.87 -6.52 -8.92
C THR A 34 32.41 -6.92 -9.07
N ARG A 35 31.50 -5.93 -8.97
CA ARG A 35 30.07 -6.12 -9.20
C ARG A 35 29.80 -6.76 -10.57
N GLU A 36 30.53 -6.32 -11.59
CA GLU A 36 30.42 -6.79 -12.97
C GLU A 36 30.82 -8.26 -13.07
N ALA A 37 31.87 -8.67 -12.35
CA ALA A 37 32.27 -10.08 -12.27
C ALA A 37 31.17 -10.95 -11.65
N ILE A 38 30.55 -10.52 -10.54
CA ILE A 38 29.40 -11.22 -9.95
C ILE A 38 28.25 -11.31 -10.96
N SER A 39 27.91 -10.20 -11.61
CA SER A 39 26.80 -10.16 -12.59
C SER A 39 27.03 -11.10 -13.77
N ARG A 40 28.27 -11.16 -14.28
CA ARG A 40 28.66 -12.09 -15.34
C ARG A 40 28.62 -13.53 -14.87
N ALA A 41 29.11 -13.82 -13.66
CA ALA A 41 29.09 -15.17 -13.10
C ALA A 41 27.67 -15.69 -12.86
N VAL A 42 26.77 -14.86 -12.32
CA VAL A 42 25.36 -15.22 -12.15
C VAL A 42 24.71 -15.59 -13.49
N THR A 43 25.01 -14.83 -14.55
CA THR A 43 24.47 -15.11 -15.89
C THR A 43 25.11 -16.33 -16.53
N ARG A 44 26.44 -16.42 -16.51
CA ARG A 44 27.23 -17.47 -17.17
C ARG A 44 27.01 -18.83 -16.52
N HIS A 45 27.00 -18.88 -15.20
CA HIS A 45 26.82 -20.13 -14.43
C HIS A 45 25.37 -20.36 -14.01
N LYS A 46 24.43 -19.51 -14.44
CA LYS A 46 22.99 -19.61 -14.13
C LYS A 46 22.73 -19.79 -12.63
N LEU A 47 23.49 -19.08 -11.78
CA LEU A 47 23.48 -19.26 -10.33
C LEU A 47 22.12 -18.95 -9.69
N ILE A 48 21.36 -18.06 -10.34
CA ILE A 48 20.05 -17.59 -9.87
C ILE A 48 19.16 -17.47 -11.10
N SER A 49 17.90 -17.89 -10.99
CA SER A 49 16.95 -17.78 -12.10
C SER A 49 16.60 -16.31 -12.38
N VAL A 50 16.09 -16.04 -13.58
CA VAL A 50 15.65 -14.68 -13.95
C VAL A 50 14.52 -14.21 -13.02
N GLU A 51 13.61 -15.11 -12.67
CA GLU A 51 12.48 -14.84 -11.78
C GLU A 51 12.93 -14.60 -10.34
N GLU A 52 13.82 -15.44 -9.82
CA GLU A 52 14.38 -15.29 -8.47
C GLU A 52 15.12 -13.96 -8.34
N ARG A 53 15.91 -13.57 -9.36
CA ARG A 53 16.55 -12.26 -9.42
C ARG A 53 15.55 -11.10 -9.41
N ARG A 54 14.44 -11.20 -10.16
CA ARG A 54 13.37 -10.19 -10.16
C ARG A 54 12.70 -10.08 -8.81
N LYS A 55 12.43 -11.23 -8.16
CA LYS A 55 11.86 -11.30 -6.81
C LYS A 55 12.77 -10.62 -5.80
N LEU A 56 14.05 -10.99 -5.73
CA LEU A 56 15.03 -10.37 -4.84
C LEU A 56 15.17 -8.86 -5.07
N GLN A 57 15.17 -8.42 -6.33
CA GLN A 57 15.18 -7.00 -6.65
C GLN A 57 13.91 -6.29 -6.15
N SER A 58 12.75 -6.92 -6.29
CA SER A 58 11.48 -6.37 -5.83
C SER A 58 11.44 -6.24 -4.30
N GLU A 59 11.88 -7.27 -3.58
CA GLU A 59 11.95 -7.31 -2.12
C GLU A 59 12.86 -6.21 -1.58
N ARG A 60 14.00 -5.97 -2.25
CA ARG A 60 14.91 -4.88 -1.91
C ARG A 60 14.31 -3.49 -2.08
N LEU A 61 13.25 -3.34 -2.86
CA LEU A 61 12.56 -2.07 -3.10
C LEU A 61 11.33 -1.89 -2.20
N ILE A 62 10.86 -2.94 -1.51
CA ILE A 62 9.76 -2.84 -0.56
C ILE A 62 10.14 -1.86 0.56
N GLY A 63 9.22 -0.95 0.89
CA GLY A 63 9.42 0.06 1.93
C GLY A 63 10.39 1.19 1.56
N LYS A 64 11.15 1.08 0.45
CA LYS A 64 12.07 2.15 0.03
C LYS A 64 11.34 3.25 -0.73
N LYS A 65 11.64 4.50 -0.36
CA LYS A 65 11.13 5.68 -1.06
C LYS A 65 11.68 5.72 -2.49
N GLN A 66 10.78 5.75 -3.46
CA GLN A 66 11.15 5.85 -4.88
C GLN A 66 11.76 7.23 -5.18
N PRO A 67 12.76 7.32 -6.07
CA PRO A 67 13.32 8.60 -6.50
C PRO A 67 12.25 9.54 -7.07
N LYS A 68 12.35 10.84 -6.75
CA LYS A 68 11.36 11.85 -7.20
C LYS A 68 11.18 11.86 -8.72
N ALA A 69 12.25 11.67 -9.49
CA ALA A 69 12.20 11.62 -10.95
C ALA A 69 11.34 10.46 -11.49
N VAL A 70 11.43 9.28 -10.87
CA VAL A 70 10.62 8.10 -11.24
C VAL A 70 9.15 8.34 -10.93
N VAL A 71 8.86 8.89 -9.74
CA VAL A 71 7.49 9.26 -9.34
C VAL A 71 6.90 10.30 -10.30
N ALA A 72 7.69 11.32 -10.66
CA ALA A 72 7.27 12.36 -11.59
C ALA A 72 6.99 11.79 -12.99
N LYS A 73 7.86 10.93 -13.52
CA LYS A 73 7.66 10.26 -14.82
C LYS A 73 6.37 9.44 -14.83
N ARG A 74 6.14 8.64 -13.78
CA ARG A 74 4.91 7.83 -13.64
C ARG A 74 3.67 8.71 -13.53
N SER A 75 3.75 9.81 -12.77
CA SER A 75 2.65 10.78 -12.63
C SER A 75 2.31 11.44 -13.96
N ARG A 76 3.30 11.90 -14.73
CA ARG A 76 3.10 12.49 -16.07
C ARG A 76 2.43 11.49 -17.02
N HIS A 77 2.93 10.26 -17.06
CA HIS A 77 2.33 9.21 -17.87
C HIS A 77 0.87 8.95 -17.47
N MET A 78 0.59 8.80 -16.17
CA MET A 78 -0.78 8.61 -15.68
C MET A 78 -1.71 9.76 -16.05
N LYS A 79 -1.25 11.02 -15.91
CA LYS A 79 -2.02 12.21 -16.30
C LYS A 79 -2.34 12.20 -17.80
N ALA A 80 -1.34 11.89 -18.64
CA ALA A 80 -1.54 11.78 -20.08
C ALA A 80 -2.56 10.68 -20.43
N THR A 81 -2.48 9.51 -19.80
CA THR A 81 -3.45 8.43 -19.98
C THR A 81 -4.88 8.83 -19.60
N TRP A 82 -5.06 9.65 -18.57
CA TRP A 82 -6.39 10.12 -18.15
C TRP A 82 -6.93 11.31 -18.95
N ALA A 83 -6.06 11.99 -19.71
CA ALA A 83 -6.43 13.06 -20.62
C ALA A 83 -7.00 12.51 -21.95
N ASP A 84 -6.58 11.30 -22.35
CA ASP A 84 -7.13 10.61 -23.50
C ASP A 84 -8.61 10.21 -23.25
N PRO A 85 -9.57 10.71 -24.04
CA PRO A 85 -10.99 10.43 -23.83
C PRO A 85 -11.35 8.96 -24.09
N VAL A 86 -10.68 8.28 -25.02
CA VAL A 86 -10.95 6.87 -25.36
C VAL A 86 -10.52 5.98 -24.21
N ILE A 87 -9.28 6.17 -23.72
CA ILE A 87 -8.75 5.39 -22.59
C ILE A 87 -9.55 5.68 -21.31
N ARG A 88 -9.95 6.94 -21.09
CA ARG A 88 -10.79 7.33 -19.96
C ARG A 88 -12.15 6.63 -20.01
N ALA A 89 -12.83 6.65 -21.15
CA ALA A 89 -14.13 6.01 -21.34
C ALA A 89 -14.04 4.50 -21.07
N GLU A 90 -13.04 3.82 -21.63
CA GLU A 90 -12.82 2.38 -21.41
C GLU A 90 -12.61 2.06 -19.92
N ARG A 91 -11.74 2.82 -19.23
CA ARG A 91 -11.47 2.63 -17.80
C ARG A 91 -12.69 2.88 -16.93
N VAL A 92 -13.47 3.91 -17.23
CA VAL A 92 -14.72 4.22 -16.50
C VAL A 92 -15.75 3.11 -16.71
N SER A 93 -15.91 2.64 -17.95
CA SER A 93 -16.80 1.52 -18.28
C SER A 93 -16.41 0.25 -17.50
N ARG A 94 -15.14 -0.13 -17.54
CA ARG A 94 -14.63 -1.29 -16.79
C ARG A 94 -14.87 -1.15 -15.29
N ARG A 95 -14.68 0.04 -14.74
CA ARG A 95 -14.95 0.31 -13.32
C ARG A 95 -16.43 0.19 -12.99
N ARG A 96 -17.32 0.71 -13.84
CA ARG A 96 -18.78 0.57 -13.67
C ARG A 96 -19.20 -0.89 -13.67
N LYS A 97 -18.76 -1.66 -14.67
CA LYS A 97 -19.02 -3.11 -14.75
C LYS A 97 -18.51 -3.86 -13.51
N ALA A 98 -17.35 -3.50 -12.97
CA ALA A 98 -16.87 -4.10 -11.72
C ALA A 98 -17.78 -3.76 -10.52
N CYS A 99 -18.38 -2.57 -10.49
CA CYS A 99 -19.31 -2.15 -9.44
C CYS A 99 -20.73 -2.75 -9.59
N GLU A 100 -21.05 -3.44 -10.68
CA GLU A 100 -22.31 -4.18 -10.82
C GLU A 100 -22.31 -5.48 -10.01
N ARG A 101 -21.12 -5.98 -9.64
CA ARG A 101 -21.00 -7.17 -8.81
C ARG A 101 -21.51 -6.90 -7.39
N PRO A 102 -22.42 -7.73 -6.83
CA PRO A 102 -23.02 -7.48 -5.52
C PRO A 102 -21.97 -7.48 -4.39
N GLU A 103 -20.95 -8.34 -4.48
CA GLU A 103 -19.83 -8.38 -3.54
C GLU A 103 -19.09 -7.04 -3.47
N VAL A 104 -18.86 -6.41 -4.62
CA VAL A 104 -18.17 -5.12 -4.73
C VAL A 104 -19.06 -4.00 -4.19
N GLN A 105 -20.36 -4.05 -4.47
CA GLN A 105 -21.32 -3.10 -3.90
C GLN A 105 -21.37 -3.18 -2.37
N ALA A 106 -21.40 -4.39 -1.81
CA ALA A 106 -21.38 -4.59 -0.36
C ALA A 106 -20.09 -4.03 0.26
N GLN A 107 -18.94 -4.24 -0.37
CA GLN A 107 -17.66 -3.66 0.09
C GLN A 107 -17.68 -2.13 0.04
N ILE A 108 -18.22 -1.53 -1.03
CA ILE A 108 -18.36 -0.08 -1.16
C ILE A 108 -19.29 0.47 -0.07
N ALA A 109 -20.44 -0.17 0.15
CA ALA A 109 -21.40 0.22 1.18
C ALA A 109 -20.79 0.14 2.59
N ALA A 110 -20.08 -0.95 2.91
CA ALA A 110 -19.39 -1.12 4.17
C ALA A 110 -18.29 -0.06 4.37
N ALA A 111 -17.50 0.24 3.34
CA ALA A 111 -16.49 1.29 3.40
C ALA A 111 -17.11 2.69 3.60
N ALA A 112 -18.24 2.97 2.93
CA ALA A 112 -18.99 4.20 3.11
C ALA A 112 -19.51 4.30 4.55
N GLN A 113 -20.13 3.24 5.09
CA GLN A 113 -20.61 3.20 6.47
C GLN A 113 -19.47 3.38 7.48
N ALA A 114 -18.33 2.73 7.27
CA ALA A 114 -17.15 2.92 8.11
C ALA A 114 -16.63 4.37 8.08
N SER A 115 -16.65 5.02 6.91
CA SER A 115 -16.32 6.44 6.78
C SER A 115 -17.31 7.33 7.53
N PHE A 116 -18.61 7.05 7.40
CA PHE A 116 -19.66 7.75 8.14
C PHE A 116 -19.50 7.58 9.65
N ARG A 117 -19.27 6.36 10.15
CA ARG A 117 -18.98 6.10 11.57
C ARG A 117 -17.81 6.95 12.05
N LYS A 118 -16.68 6.98 11.31
CA LYS A 118 -15.51 7.80 11.68
C LYS A 118 -15.86 9.29 11.78
N ARG A 119 -16.59 9.84 10.80
CA ARG A 119 -17.03 11.24 10.80
C ARG A 119 -17.97 11.58 11.95
N ARG A 120 -18.74 10.60 12.42
CA ARG A 120 -19.67 10.75 13.54
C ARG A 120 -19.03 10.49 14.91
N GLY A 121 -17.73 10.20 15.00
CA GLY A 121 -17.10 9.91 16.29
C GLY A 121 -17.27 8.45 16.75
N GLY A 122 -17.50 7.53 15.80
CA GLY A 122 -17.37 6.09 16.02
C GLY A 122 -18.67 5.32 16.27
N PHE A 123 -19.84 5.96 16.23
CA PHE A 123 -21.13 5.31 16.52
C PHE A 123 -22.07 5.20 15.31
N ASP A 124 -23.09 4.36 15.48
CA ASP A 124 -24.18 4.15 14.53
C ASP A 124 -25.43 4.91 14.89
N LEU A 125 -26.20 5.22 13.85
CA LEU A 125 -27.56 5.73 13.99
C LEU A 125 -28.47 4.53 13.72
N PRO A 126 -29.15 3.99 14.74
CA PRO A 126 -29.91 2.74 14.64
C PRO A 126 -31.16 2.88 13.76
N ASP A 127 -31.75 4.07 13.73
CA ASP A 127 -33.00 4.35 13.01
C ASP A 127 -33.00 5.75 12.36
N ALA A 128 -33.99 5.97 11.48
CA ALA A 128 -34.12 7.19 10.69
C ALA A 128 -34.49 8.42 11.54
N GLU A 129 -35.21 8.24 12.64
CA GLU A 129 -35.62 9.31 13.55
C GLU A 129 -34.41 9.82 14.35
N THR A 130 -33.62 8.91 14.91
CA THR A 130 -32.34 9.21 15.56
C THR A 130 -31.38 9.87 14.58
N ALA A 131 -31.38 9.46 13.31
CA ALA A 131 -30.58 10.11 12.28
C ALA A 131 -31.06 11.52 11.92
N ALA A 132 -32.36 11.80 11.98
CA ALA A 132 -32.91 13.14 11.79
C ALA A 132 -32.55 14.05 12.98
N LYS A 133 -32.73 13.57 14.21
CA LYS A 133 -32.32 14.29 15.44
C LYS A 133 -30.82 14.57 15.44
N TYR A 134 -30.00 13.61 15.06
CA TYR A 134 -28.55 13.80 14.91
C TYR A 134 -28.20 14.89 13.90
N ARG A 135 -28.82 14.87 12.71
CA ARG A 135 -28.61 15.91 11.68
C ARG A 135 -29.00 17.28 12.19
N PHE A 136 -30.16 17.41 12.85
CA PHE A 136 -30.58 18.67 13.46
C PHE A 136 -29.57 19.20 14.49
N LEU A 137 -29.06 18.34 15.39
CA LEU A 137 -28.04 18.73 16.37
C LEU A 137 -26.73 19.16 15.70
N ARG A 138 -26.31 18.48 14.62
CA ARG A 138 -25.06 18.78 13.89
C ARG A 138 -25.14 20.02 13.01
N GLU A 139 -26.22 20.14 12.24
CA GLU A 139 -26.36 21.10 11.16
C GLU A 139 -27.05 22.38 11.63
N SER A 140 -28.13 22.27 12.42
CA SER A 140 -28.90 23.43 12.90
C SER A 140 -28.35 24.01 14.20
N LYS A 141 -27.84 23.16 15.11
CA LYS A 141 -27.35 23.58 16.44
C LYS A 141 -25.83 23.64 16.54
N GLY A 142 -25.09 23.18 15.52
CA GLY A 142 -23.63 23.22 15.49
C GLY A 142 -22.95 22.32 16.53
N ILE A 143 -23.67 21.38 17.13
CA ILE A 143 -23.16 20.57 18.25
C ILE A 143 -22.09 19.59 17.75
N PRO A 144 -20.95 19.43 18.43
CA PRO A 144 -19.92 18.45 18.08
C PRO A 144 -20.46 17.02 18.01
N ALA A 145 -19.90 16.19 17.12
CA ALA A 145 -20.41 14.84 16.85
C ALA A 145 -20.47 13.93 18.10
N ALA A 146 -19.45 14.00 18.96
CA ALA A 146 -19.41 13.24 20.21
C ALA A 146 -20.48 13.71 21.22
N GLU A 147 -20.74 15.01 21.28
CA GLU A 147 -21.75 15.56 22.18
C GLU A 147 -23.17 15.25 21.68
N ALA A 148 -23.42 15.40 20.38
CA ALA A 148 -24.67 14.98 19.77
C ALA A 148 -24.92 13.48 19.96
N GLY A 149 -23.89 12.65 19.87
CA GLY A 149 -23.98 11.21 20.18
C GLY A 149 -24.36 10.94 21.63
N ARG A 150 -23.81 11.69 22.59
CA ARG A 150 -24.19 11.59 24.01
C ARG A 150 -25.63 12.05 24.26
N MET A 151 -26.06 13.15 23.65
CA MET A 151 -27.44 13.65 23.79
C MET A 151 -28.48 12.66 23.25
N LEU A 152 -28.10 11.85 22.26
CA LEU A 152 -28.94 10.78 21.72
C LEU A 152 -28.79 9.44 22.44
N GLY A 153 -27.98 9.37 23.51
CA GLY A 153 -27.72 8.12 24.24
C GLY A 153 -26.89 7.09 23.48
N LEU A 154 -26.24 7.48 22.39
CA LEU A 154 -25.43 6.61 21.53
C LEU A 154 -23.98 6.48 22.01
N LEU A 155 -23.56 7.37 22.90
CA LEU A 155 -22.25 7.37 23.54
C LEU A 155 -22.44 7.50 25.06
N PRO A 156 -21.55 6.89 25.86
CA PRO A 156 -21.60 7.05 27.32
C PRO A 156 -21.46 8.52 27.72
N SER A 157 -22.15 8.91 28.79
CA SER A 157 -22.02 10.25 29.37
C SER A 157 -20.59 10.47 29.87
N SER A 158 -20.09 11.72 29.81
CA SER A 158 -18.73 12.09 30.22
C SER A 158 -18.40 11.66 31.66
N THR A 159 -19.40 11.65 32.55
CA THR A 159 -19.28 11.19 33.93
C THR A 159 -18.96 9.70 34.10
N SER A 160 -19.25 8.86 33.10
CA SER A 160 -18.91 7.43 33.15
C SER A 160 -17.46 7.13 32.75
N GLN A 161 -16.79 8.04 32.03
CA GLN A 161 -15.37 7.89 31.70
C GLN A 161 -14.44 8.30 32.85
N GLU A 162 -14.83 9.28 33.66
CA GLU A 162 -14.05 9.74 34.82
C GLU A 162 -14.01 8.71 35.97
N ARG A 163 -14.98 7.80 36.07
CA ARG A 163 -14.99 6.74 37.09
C ARG A 163 -14.15 5.50 36.73
N ARG A 164 -13.53 5.48 35.54
CA ARG A 164 -12.72 4.35 35.04
C ARG A 164 -11.26 4.71 34.75
N ALA A 165 -10.83 5.92 35.11
CA ALA A 165 -9.42 6.34 35.13
C ALA A 165 -8.94 6.39 36.59
#